data_AF-A0A1R0H7D7-F1
#
_entry.id   AF-A0A1R0H7D7-F1
#
_cell.length_a   1.000
_cell.length_b   1.000
_cell.length_c   1.000
_cell.angle_alpha   90.00
_cell.angle_beta   90.00
_cell.angle_gamma   90.00
#
_symmetry.space_group_name_H-M   'P 1'
#
loop_
_entity.id
_entity.type
_entity.pdbx_description
1 polymer ?
#
loop_
_entity_poly.entity_id
_entity_poly.type
_entity_poly.pdbx_seq_one_letter_code
_entity_poly.pdbx_strand_id
1 'polypeptide(L)'
;MLPHAFAIYISILVCFFFKGSISCGPAVHNEVSERALNWFQALSDNEHDIYFAKIISSNINSLQTGVLFPDWGYGCLGYDSESEAAHWSPFLEAAISLLNSQYQPPYDDEAQKIISFLYGIASHQVADESWHSINMKDGFMNVVDELEFNNKESSHSILDVGGDFFMKTLNNLDYIRVNLQS
;
A
#
# COMPACT_ATOMS: atom_id res chain seq x y z
N MET A 1 39.12 -4.03 -24.37
CA MET A 1 39.21 -3.59 -22.96
C MET A 1 38.46 -2.27 -22.67
N LEU A 2 37.66 -1.71 -23.59
CA LEU A 2 36.83 -0.51 -23.35
C LEU A 2 35.42 -0.67 -22.73
N PRO A 3 34.73 -1.84 -22.72
CA PRO A 3 33.30 -1.87 -22.40
C PRO A 3 32.99 -1.73 -20.89
N HIS A 4 33.93 -2.10 -20.01
CA HIS A 4 33.69 -2.04 -18.56
C HIS A 4 33.78 -0.61 -18.00
N ALA A 5 34.69 0.21 -18.52
CA ALA A 5 34.81 1.62 -18.09
C ALA A 5 33.60 2.45 -18.51
N PHE A 6 32.99 2.13 -19.66
CA PHE A 6 31.78 2.80 -20.16
C PHE A 6 30.55 2.45 -19.32
N ALA A 7 30.40 1.17 -18.94
CA ALA A 7 29.33 0.73 -18.04
C ALA A 7 29.43 1.40 -16.66
N ILE A 8 30.64 1.53 -16.11
CA ILE A 8 30.87 2.23 -14.82
C ILE A 8 30.49 3.71 -14.93
N TYR A 9 30.86 4.38 -16.03
CA TYR A 9 30.50 5.79 -16.24
C TYR A 9 28.99 5.99 -16.35
N ILE A 10 28.28 5.09 -17.05
CA ILE A 10 26.82 5.11 -17.12
C ILE A 10 26.20 4.88 -15.74
N SER A 11 26.68 3.89 -14.97
CA SER A 11 26.17 3.62 -13.62
C SER A 11 26.37 4.82 -12.69
N ILE A 12 27.52 5.48 -12.75
CA ILE A 12 27.80 6.70 -11.96
C ILE A 12 26.89 7.85 -12.40
N LEU A 13 26.71 8.06 -13.72
CA LEU A 13 25.80 9.07 -14.26
C LEU A 13 24.36 8.83 -13.83
N VAL A 14 23.88 7.59 -13.86
CA VAL A 14 22.57 7.19 -13.34
C VAL A 14 22.46 7.60 -11.87
N CYS A 15 23.41 7.22 -11.01
CA CYS A 15 23.38 7.57 -9.58
C CYS A 15 23.36 9.08 -9.28
N PHE A 16 23.91 9.94 -10.14
CA PHE A 16 23.92 11.40 -9.92
C PHE A 16 22.66 12.13 -10.44
N PHE A 17 21.86 11.52 -11.32
CA PHE A 17 20.67 12.14 -11.89
C PHE A 17 19.35 11.67 -11.28
N PHE A 18 19.35 10.62 -10.45
CA PHE A 18 18.16 10.20 -9.71
C PHE A 18 18.10 10.91 -8.35
N LYS A 19 17.09 11.76 -8.17
CA LYS A 19 16.65 12.16 -6.82
C LYS A 19 16.19 10.89 -6.11
N GLY A 20 16.60 10.69 -4.86
CA GLY A 20 16.14 9.54 -4.06
C GLY A 20 14.62 9.52 -4.03
N SER A 21 14.02 8.40 -4.44
CA SER A 21 12.62 8.12 -4.17
C SER A 21 12.50 7.64 -2.73
N ILE A 22 11.64 8.25 -1.95
CA ILE A 22 11.18 7.65 -0.70
C ILE A 22 10.36 6.44 -1.13
N SER A 23 10.78 5.27 -0.68
CA SER A 23 10.07 4.02 -0.94
C SER A 23 9.21 3.75 0.28
N CYS A 24 7.90 3.97 0.14
CA CYS A 24 6.87 3.39 0.99
C CYS A 24 6.77 1.90 0.62
N GLY A 25 6.76 0.95 1.57
CA GLY A 25 6.89 -0.49 1.26
C GLY A 25 5.66 -1.07 0.54
N PRO A 26 5.59 -1.14 -0.81
CA PRO A 26 4.36 -1.49 -1.50
C PRO A 26 4.02 -2.96 -1.28
N ALA A 27 5.02 -3.82 -1.08
CA ALA A 27 4.80 -5.23 -0.82
C ALA A 27 4.22 -5.46 0.58
N VAL A 28 4.68 -4.71 1.60
CA VAL A 28 4.12 -4.79 2.96
C VAL A 28 2.63 -4.43 2.97
N HIS A 29 2.25 -3.30 2.38
CA HIS A 29 0.82 -2.92 2.34
C HIS A 29 -0.03 -3.95 1.58
N ASN A 30 0.48 -4.49 0.47
CA ASN A 30 -0.23 -5.54 -0.28
C ASN A 30 -0.33 -6.86 0.50
N GLU A 31 0.69 -7.25 1.26
CA GLU A 31 0.61 -8.42 2.15
C GLU A 31 -0.45 -8.24 3.24
N VAL A 32 -0.47 -7.07 3.90
CA VAL A 32 -1.48 -6.80 4.93
C VAL A 32 -2.89 -6.91 4.34
N SER A 33 -3.10 -6.34 3.15
CA SER A 33 -4.39 -6.40 2.45
C SER A 33 -4.77 -7.82 2.03
N GLU A 34 -3.81 -8.59 1.48
CA GLU A 34 -4.02 -10.00 1.10
C GLU A 34 -4.40 -10.86 2.31
N ARG A 35 -3.69 -10.70 3.44
CA ARG A 35 -4.04 -11.40 4.67
C ARG A 35 -5.42 -10.97 5.16
N ALA A 36 -5.70 -9.67 5.21
CA ALA A 36 -6.98 -9.15 5.67
C ALA A 36 -8.14 -9.74 4.84
N LEU A 37 -8.00 -9.83 3.51
CA LEU A 37 -8.99 -10.47 2.64
C LEU A 37 -9.16 -11.96 2.95
N ASN A 38 -8.06 -12.70 3.12
CA ASN A 38 -8.12 -14.13 3.46
C ASN A 38 -8.84 -14.37 4.80
N TRP A 39 -8.56 -13.54 5.82
CA TRP A 39 -9.26 -13.59 7.11
C TRP A 39 -10.73 -13.20 6.97
N PHE A 40 -11.03 -12.13 6.23
CA PHE A 40 -12.40 -11.68 6.01
C PHE A 40 -13.23 -12.78 5.34
N GLN A 41 -12.70 -13.44 4.32
CA GLN A 41 -13.34 -14.58 3.66
C GLN A 41 -13.55 -15.76 4.62
N ALA A 42 -12.54 -16.11 5.41
CA ALA A 42 -12.60 -17.24 6.33
C ALA A 42 -13.59 -17.03 7.49
N LEU A 43 -13.78 -15.77 7.91
CA LEU A 43 -14.61 -15.39 9.06
C LEU A 43 -16.01 -14.90 8.67
N SER A 44 -16.27 -14.64 7.38
CA SER A 44 -17.59 -14.22 6.90
C SER A 44 -18.64 -15.30 7.14
N ASP A 45 -19.65 -15.00 7.95
CA ASP A 45 -20.70 -15.95 8.35
C ASP A 45 -22.11 -15.54 7.88
N ASN A 46 -22.25 -14.35 7.30
CA ASN A 46 -23.51 -13.80 6.83
C ASN A 46 -23.46 -13.41 5.34
N GLU A 47 -24.63 -13.32 4.71
CA GLU A 47 -24.74 -13.09 3.25
C GLU A 47 -24.10 -11.77 2.79
N HIS A 48 -24.16 -10.75 3.63
CA HIS A 48 -23.60 -9.43 3.33
C HIS A 48 -22.07 -9.48 3.25
N ASP A 49 -21.43 -10.05 4.26
CA ASP A 49 -19.97 -10.14 4.30
C ASP A 49 -19.43 -11.08 3.22
N ILE A 50 -20.12 -12.20 2.96
CA ILE A 50 -19.82 -13.10 1.84
C ILE A 50 -19.91 -12.36 0.50
N TYR A 51 -20.90 -11.49 0.32
CA TYR A 51 -21.07 -10.70 -0.90
C TYR A 51 -19.91 -9.74 -1.12
N PHE A 52 -19.53 -8.96 -0.09
CA PHE A 52 -18.38 -8.05 -0.20
C PHE A 52 -17.05 -8.78 -0.34
N ALA A 53 -16.84 -9.88 0.39
CA ALA A 53 -15.63 -10.69 0.26
C ALA A 53 -15.46 -11.25 -1.17
N LYS A 54 -16.58 -11.57 -1.84
CA LYS A 54 -16.59 -11.96 -3.25
C LYS A 54 -16.31 -10.80 -4.20
N ILE A 55 -16.87 -9.61 -3.96
CA ILE A 55 -16.58 -8.41 -4.74
C ILE A 55 -15.07 -8.15 -4.72
N ILE A 56 -14.47 -8.12 -3.53
CA ILE A 56 -13.05 -7.80 -3.35
C ILE A 56 -12.17 -8.84 -4.05
N SER A 57 -12.40 -10.14 -3.81
CA SER A 57 -11.59 -11.21 -4.41
C SER A 57 -11.72 -11.35 -5.92
N SER A 58 -12.83 -10.87 -6.49
CA SER A 58 -13.03 -10.82 -7.93
C SER A 58 -12.36 -9.59 -8.57
N ASN A 59 -11.97 -8.59 -7.77
CA ASN A 59 -11.46 -7.29 -8.23
C ASN A 59 -10.08 -6.95 -7.62
N ILE A 60 -9.21 -7.95 -7.44
CA ILE A 60 -7.88 -7.80 -6.82
C ILE A 60 -7.04 -6.66 -7.41
N ASN A 61 -7.08 -6.42 -8.72
CA ASN A 61 -6.33 -5.30 -9.30
C ASN A 61 -6.79 -3.95 -8.71
N SER A 62 -8.09 -3.76 -8.49
CA SER A 62 -8.63 -2.57 -7.86
C SER A 62 -8.25 -2.49 -6.39
N LEU A 63 -8.30 -3.63 -5.68
CA LEU A 63 -7.79 -3.71 -4.30
C LEU A 63 -6.34 -3.22 -4.21
N GLN A 64 -5.45 -3.82 -4.99
CA GLN A 64 -4.02 -3.49 -4.98
C GLN A 64 -3.76 -2.04 -5.43
N THR A 65 -4.54 -1.53 -6.38
CA THR A 65 -4.48 -0.11 -6.75
C THR A 65 -4.87 0.79 -5.58
N GLY A 66 -5.92 0.43 -4.83
CA GLY A 66 -6.34 1.16 -3.64
C GLY A 66 -5.32 1.10 -2.52
N VAL A 67 -4.66 -0.04 -2.34
CA VAL A 67 -3.57 -0.23 -1.36
C VAL A 67 -2.41 0.72 -1.63
N LEU A 68 -2.10 1.01 -2.89
CA LEU A 68 -1.01 1.92 -3.27
C LEU A 68 -1.45 3.37 -3.42
N PHE A 69 -2.76 3.61 -3.40
CA PHE A 69 -3.30 4.91 -3.76
C PHE A 69 -2.88 6.00 -2.78
N PRO A 70 -2.86 5.85 -1.46
CA PRO A 70 -2.48 6.96 -0.58
C PRO A 70 -1.07 7.51 -0.87
N ASP A 71 -0.12 6.65 -1.21
CA ASP A 71 1.27 7.02 -1.50
C ASP A 71 1.53 7.60 -2.90
N TRP A 72 0.53 7.62 -3.78
CA TRP A 72 0.72 7.75 -5.22
C TRP A 72 1.47 9.01 -5.70
N GLY A 73 1.41 10.10 -4.95
CA GLY A 73 1.65 11.47 -5.42
C GLY A 73 2.76 12.21 -4.69
N TYR A 74 3.41 11.58 -3.72
CA TYR A 74 4.53 12.19 -2.99
C TYR A 74 5.73 12.49 -3.90
N GLY A 75 6.51 13.51 -3.49
CA GLY A 75 7.81 13.81 -4.08
C GLY A 75 7.72 14.33 -5.51
N CYS A 76 8.13 13.52 -6.49
CA CYS A 76 8.33 13.99 -7.87
C CYS A 76 7.02 14.33 -8.61
N LEU A 77 5.88 13.88 -8.09
CA LEU A 77 4.57 14.17 -8.67
C LEU A 77 3.92 15.44 -8.09
N GLY A 78 4.42 15.93 -6.95
CA GLY A 78 4.02 17.22 -6.37
C GLY A 78 2.58 17.28 -5.86
N TYR A 79 2.00 16.12 -5.54
CA TYR A 79 0.67 15.97 -4.96
C TYR A 79 0.76 15.51 -3.50
N ASP A 80 1.81 15.93 -2.79
CA ASP A 80 2.09 15.50 -1.41
C ASP A 80 0.89 15.75 -0.48
N SER A 81 0.18 16.87 -0.62
CA SER A 81 -1.01 17.17 0.18
C SER A 81 -2.21 16.27 -0.12
N GLU A 82 -2.42 15.93 -1.39
CA GLU A 82 -3.52 15.10 -1.85
C GLU A 82 -3.27 13.63 -1.51
N SER A 83 -2.03 13.18 -1.65
CA SER A 83 -1.56 11.88 -1.14
C SER A 83 -1.75 11.79 0.36
N GLU A 84 -1.26 12.77 1.11
CA GLU A 84 -1.42 12.82 2.56
C GLU A 84 -2.89 12.77 2.96
N ALA A 85 -3.77 13.53 2.29
CA ALA A 85 -5.19 13.52 2.58
C ALA A 85 -5.82 12.12 2.46
N ALA A 86 -5.36 11.28 1.53
CA ALA A 86 -5.86 9.93 1.32
C ALA A 86 -5.48 8.94 2.45
N HIS A 87 -4.51 9.27 3.31
CA HIS A 87 -4.14 8.45 4.47
C HIS A 87 -5.12 8.60 5.65
N TRP A 88 -5.99 9.60 5.63
CA TRP A 88 -6.84 9.92 6.77
C TRP A 88 -8.31 9.54 6.56
N SER A 89 -8.99 9.15 7.63
CA SER A 89 -10.39 8.70 7.61
C SER A 89 -11.37 9.64 6.88
N PRO A 90 -11.24 10.99 6.92
CA PRO A 90 -12.14 11.89 6.19
C PRO A 90 -12.18 11.63 4.68
N PHE A 91 -11.07 11.20 4.06
CA PHE A 91 -11.04 10.86 2.64
C PHE A 91 -11.91 9.62 2.37
N LEU A 92 -11.74 8.57 3.16
CA LEU A 92 -12.49 7.32 3.01
C LEU A 92 -13.98 7.54 3.28
N GLU A 93 -14.33 8.35 4.28
CA GLU A 93 -15.73 8.73 4.59
C GLU A 93 -16.39 9.46 3.41
N ALA A 94 -15.70 10.44 2.83
CA ALA A 94 -16.20 11.18 1.67
C ALA A 94 -16.38 10.26 0.45
N ALA A 95 -15.44 9.35 0.21
CA ALA A 95 -15.49 8.41 -0.90
C ALA A 95 -16.63 7.39 -0.74
N ILE A 96 -16.85 6.86 0.47
CA ILE A 96 -17.99 5.97 0.76
C ILE A 96 -19.33 6.71 0.62
N SER A 97 -19.42 7.96 1.08
CA SER A 97 -20.61 8.78 0.87
C SER A 97 -20.91 8.97 -0.62
N LEU A 98 -19.87 9.22 -1.43
CA LEU A 98 -20.02 9.36 -2.88
C LEU A 98 -20.49 8.05 -3.52
N LEU A 99 -19.87 6.91 -3.18
CA LEU A 99 -20.27 5.58 -3.65
C LEU A 99 -21.76 5.32 -3.35
N ASN A 100 -22.18 5.53 -2.10
CA ASN A 100 -23.56 5.31 -1.67
C ASN A 100 -24.57 6.24 -2.36
N SER A 101 -24.14 7.44 -2.77
CA SER A 101 -24.99 8.38 -3.50
C SER A 101 -25.19 8.02 -4.97
N GLN A 102 -24.24 7.29 -5.57
CA GLN A 102 -24.21 6.99 -7.01
C GLN A 102 -24.62 5.56 -7.32
N TYR A 103 -24.37 4.63 -6.40
CA TYR A 103 -24.56 3.20 -6.62
C TYR A 103 -25.39 2.57 -5.50
N GLN A 104 -26.16 1.54 -5.86
CA GLN A 104 -26.97 0.78 -4.92
C GLN A 104 -26.84 -0.73 -5.23
N PRO A 105 -27.00 -1.61 -4.23
CA PRO A 105 -27.06 -3.04 -4.48
C PRO A 105 -28.25 -3.43 -5.39
N PRO A 106 -28.09 -4.40 -6.30
CA PRO A 106 -26.84 -5.10 -6.62
C PRO A 106 -25.86 -4.20 -7.38
N TYR A 107 -24.61 -4.15 -6.92
CA TYR A 107 -23.58 -3.30 -7.52
C TYR A 107 -23.17 -3.81 -8.90
N ASP A 108 -23.07 -2.90 -9.86
CA ASP A 108 -22.52 -3.19 -11.18
C ASP A 108 -20.99 -3.34 -11.16
N ASP A 109 -20.39 -3.66 -12.30
CA ASP A 109 -18.95 -3.92 -12.41
C ASP A 109 -18.09 -2.71 -12.03
N GLU A 110 -18.58 -1.49 -12.25
CA GLU A 110 -17.87 -0.26 -11.90
C GLU A 110 -17.89 -0.05 -10.39
N ALA A 111 -19.08 -0.11 -9.78
CA ALA A 111 -19.25 -0.02 -8.33
C ALA A 111 -18.44 -1.10 -7.60
N GLN A 112 -18.40 -2.33 -8.11
CA GLN A 112 -17.61 -3.42 -7.53
C GLN A 112 -16.11 -3.13 -7.52
N LYS A 113 -15.58 -2.52 -8.60
CA LYS A 113 -14.18 -2.09 -8.66
C LYS A 113 -13.90 -0.96 -7.66
N ILE A 114 -14.81 0.02 -7.57
CA ILE A 114 -14.68 1.14 -6.60
C ILE A 114 -14.72 0.60 -5.17
N ILE A 115 -15.66 -0.28 -4.85
CA ILE A 115 -15.73 -0.95 -3.54
C ILE A 115 -14.39 -1.61 -3.21
N SER A 116 -13.88 -2.44 -4.12
CA SER A 116 -12.61 -3.12 -3.91
C SER A 116 -11.43 -2.14 -3.74
N PHE A 117 -11.42 -1.03 -4.48
CA PHE A 117 -10.43 0.03 -4.35
C PHE A 117 -10.50 0.74 -2.99
N LEU A 118 -11.70 1.06 -2.49
CA LEU A 118 -11.88 1.69 -1.18
C LEU A 118 -11.47 0.76 -0.03
N TYR A 119 -11.71 -0.56 -0.15
CA TYR A 119 -11.16 -1.55 0.78
C TYR A 119 -9.63 -1.57 0.78
N GLY A 120 -8.99 -1.34 -0.37
CA GLY A 120 -7.54 -1.21 -0.48
C GLY A 120 -7.01 -0.01 0.30
N ILE A 121 -7.65 1.16 0.13
CA ILE A 121 -7.30 2.37 0.88
C ILE A 121 -7.51 2.14 2.38
N ALA A 122 -8.64 1.57 2.78
CA ALA A 122 -8.90 1.26 4.19
C ALA A 122 -7.82 0.34 4.79
N SER A 123 -7.38 -0.67 4.03
CA SER A 123 -6.28 -1.55 4.44
C SER A 123 -4.95 -0.83 4.56
N HIS A 124 -4.67 0.13 3.67
CA HIS A 124 -3.47 0.96 3.75
C HIS A 124 -3.47 1.78 5.05
N GLN A 125 -4.56 2.50 5.34
CA GLN A 125 -4.70 3.32 6.55
C GLN A 125 -4.50 2.51 7.84
N VAL A 126 -5.09 1.29 7.92
CA VAL A 126 -4.91 0.41 9.08
C VAL A 126 -3.47 -0.11 9.16
N ALA A 127 -2.85 -0.43 8.03
CA ALA A 127 -1.45 -0.83 7.99
C ALA A 127 -0.55 0.27 8.57
N ASP A 128 -0.74 1.53 8.15
CA ASP A 128 0.02 2.68 8.65
C ASP A 128 -0.11 2.87 10.16
N GLU A 129 -1.33 2.80 10.70
CA GLU A 129 -1.54 2.97 12.14
C GLU A 129 -0.70 1.95 12.94
N SER A 130 -0.72 0.68 12.51
CA SER A 130 0.02 -0.41 13.17
C SER A 130 1.52 -0.39 12.91
N TRP A 131 1.93 0.00 11.70
CA TRP A 131 3.30 0.00 11.22
C TRP A 131 4.07 1.22 11.70
N HIS A 132 3.53 2.42 11.47
CA HIS A 132 4.09 3.71 11.90
C HIS A 132 3.72 4.11 13.33
N SER A 133 3.06 3.20 14.07
CA SER A 133 2.81 3.37 15.50
C SER A 133 1.99 4.63 15.84
N ILE A 134 1.09 5.04 14.95
CA ILE A 134 0.30 6.27 15.10
C ILE A 134 -0.57 6.13 16.36
N ASN A 135 -0.28 6.97 17.38
CA ASN A 135 -0.90 6.90 18.71
C ASN A 135 -0.73 5.55 19.45
N MET A 136 0.19 4.68 19.01
CA MET A 136 0.47 3.39 19.62
C MET A 136 1.91 3.36 20.13
N LYS A 137 2.11 3.44 21.45
CA LYS A 137 3.46 3.37 22.02
C LYS A 137 4.21 2.09 21.63
N ASP A 138 3.49 0.98 21.54
CA ASP A 138 4.05 -0.34 21.23
C ASP A 138 3.84 -0.73 19.74
N GLY A 139 3.56 0.23 18.85
CA GLY A 139 3.51 -0.06 17.42
C GLY A 139 4.90 -0.44 16.89
N PHE A 140 4.95 -1.15 15.76
CA PHE A 140 6.16 -1.82 15.28
C PHE A 140 7.37 -0.88 15.14
N MET A 141 7.20 0.27 14.50
CA MET A 141 8.30 1.19 14.26
C MET A 141 8.83 1.81 15.54
N ASN A 142 7.97 2.34 16.43
CA ASN A 142 8.42 2.86 17.73
C ASN A 142 9.25 1.84 18.54
N VAL A 143 8.84 0.57 18.56
CA VAL A 143 9.58 -0.49 19.27
C VAL A 143 10.95 -0.72 18.65
N VAL A 144 11.03 -0.81 17.32
CA VAL A 144 12.30 -1.03 16.62
C VAL A 144 13.21 0.21 16.73
N ASP A 145 12.65 1.41 16.73
CA ASP A 145 13.37 2.67 16.86
C ASP A 145 14.05 2.81 18.21
N GLU A 146 13.33 2.46 19.27
CA GLU A 146 13.84 2.48 20.64
C GLU A 146 14.94 1.43 20.84
N LEU A 147 14.79 0.23 20.26
CA LEU A 147 15.72 -0.88 20.46
C LEU A 147 16.98 -0.77 19.60
N GLU A 148 16.86 -0.39 18.33
CA GLU A 148 17.91 -0.57 17.32
C GLU A 148 18.44 0.75 16.74
N PHE A 149 17.63 1.82 16.72
CA PHE A 149 18.00 3.09 16.09
C PHE A 149 18.24 4.24 17.09
N ASN A 150 18.00 3.99 18.37
CA ASN A 150 18.19 4.96 19.46
C ASN A 150 17.43 6.28 19.18
N ASN A 151 16.17 6.16 18.70
CA ASN A 151 15.24 7.24 18.36
C ASN A 151 15.69 8.18 17.22
N LYS A 152 16.27 7.65 16.14
CA LYS A 152 16.59 8.44 14.94
C LYS A 152 15.54 8.24 13.85
N GLU A 153 15.10 9.33 13.19
CA GLU A 153 14.22 9.36 12.00
C GLU A 153 14.63 8.45 10.83
N SER A 154 15.82 7.84 10.89
CA SER A 154 16.35 6.92 9.89
C SER A 154 15.56 5.61 9.77
N SER A 155 14.83 5.22 10.80
CA SER A 155 14.07 3.97 10.87
C SER A 155 12.91 3.92 9.88
N HIS A 156 12.17 5.02 9.72
CA HIS A 156 11.01 5.15 8.83
C HIS A 156 11.37 4.71 7.41
N SER A 157 12.39 5.37 6.82
CA SER A 157 12.89 5.03 5.49
C SER A 157 13.54 3.64 5.37
N ILE A 158 14.15 3.12 6.44
CA ILE A 158 14.85 1.84 6.43
C ILE A 158 13.87 0.68 6.56
N LEU A 159 12.84 0.82 7.40
CA LEU A 159 11.88 -0.24 7.69
C LEU A 159 10.88 -0.39 6.55
N ASP A 160 10.44 0.70 5.91
CA ASP A 160 9.53 0.62 4.77
C ASP A 160 10.17 -0.14 3.61
N VAL A 161 11.44 0.18 3.29
CA VAL A 161 12.22 -0.53 2.27
C VAL A 161 12.62 -1.93 2.75
N GLY A 162 13.15 -2.02 3.96
CA GLY A 162 13.68 -3.26 4.54
C GLY A 162 12.59 -4.32 4.71
N GLY A 163 11.38 -3.90 5.09
CA GLY A 163 10.19 -4.73 5.19
C GLY A 163 9.90 -5.41 3.86
N ASP A 164 9.88 -4.67 2.76
CA ASP A 164 9.66 -5.21 1.43
C ASP A 164 10.70 -6.25 1.00
N PHE A 165 12.00 -5.95 1.20
CA PHE A 165 13.06 -6.89 0.87
C PHE A 165 12.99 -8.15 1.75
N PHE A 166 12.76 -7.98 3.05
CA PHE A 166 12.59 -9.08 3.99
C PHE A 166 11.39 -9.95 3.64
N MET A 167 10.25 -9.34 3.32
CA MET A 167 9.03 -10.01 2.89
C MET A 167 9.25 -10.86 1.65
N LYS A 168 10.01 -10.36 0.68
CA LYS A 168 10.38 -11.15 -0.51
C LYS A 168 11.20 -12.39 -0.18
N THR A 169 11.98 -12.39 0.90
CA THR A 169 12.76 -13.58 1.32
C THR A 169 11.92 -14.64 2.03
N LEU A 170 10.83 -14.26 2.68
CA LEU A 170 10.03 -15.16 3.50
C LEU A 170 8.76 -15.66 2.80
N ASN A 171 8.16 -14.83 1.95
CA ASN A 171 6.85 -15.09 1.37
C ASN A 171 6.89 -15.25 -0.15
N ASN A 172 5.94 -16.04 -0.65
CA ASN A 172 5.60 -16.02 -2.06
C ASN A 172 4.63 -14.86 -2.34
N LEU A 173 5.13 -13.86 -3.06
CA LEU A 173 4.37 -12.65 -3.41
C LEU A 173 3.66 -12.75 -4.78
N ASP A 174 3.46 -13.96 -5.33
CA ASP A 174 2.82 -14.19 -6.64
C ASP A 174 1.38 -13.63 -6.75
N TYR A 175 0.74 -13.33 -5.61
CA TYR A 175 -0.57 -12.69 -5.57
C TYR A 175 -0.51 -11.19 -5.94
N ILE A 176 0.65 -10.54 -5.84
CA ILE A 176 0.85 -9.15 -6.28
C ILE A 176 0.83 -9.11 -7.80
N ARG A 177 -0.22 -8.55 -8.39
CA ARG A 177 -0.44 -8.55 -9.84
C ARG A 177 0.16 -7.30 -10.45
N VAL A 178 1.27 -7.46 -11.15
CA VAL A 178 1.84 -6.39 -11.99
C VAL A 178 1.20 -6.46 -13.38
N ASN A 179 0.13 -5.71 -13.61
CA ASN A 179 -0.47 -5.64 -14.94
C ASN A 179 0.27 -4.58 -15.79
N LEU A 180 1.28 -5.02 -16.57
CA LEU A 180 2.00 -4.16 -17.53
C LEU A 180 1.26 -3.96 -18.86
N GLN A 181 -0.08 -4.02 -18.85
CA GLN A 181 -0.88 -3.78 -20.04
C GLN A 181 -1.51 -2.39 -19.96
N SER A 182 -0.76 -1.42 -20.50
CA SER A 182 -1.26 -0.12 -20.99
C SER A 182 -2.02 -0.29 -22.28
#